data_AF-A0A7X8XZF6-F1
#
_entry.id   AF-A0A7X8XZF6-F1
#
_cell.length_a   1.000
_cell.length_b   1.000
_cell.length_c   1.000
_cell.angle_alpha   90.00
_cell.angle_beta   90.00
_cell.angle_gamma   90.00
#
_symmetry.space_group_name_H-M   'P 1'
#
loop_
_entity.id
_entity.type
_entity.pdbx_description
1 polymer ?
#
loop_
_entity_poly.entity_id
_entity_poly.type
_entity_poly.pdbx_seq_one_letter_code
_entity_poly.pdbx_strand_id
1 'polypeptide(L)'
;VTRKVTKRSVMTLAYGSKEFGFRQQVLEDTVQPAIDNGEGLMFTHPNQAAGYMAKLIWDAVTVTVVAAVEAMNWLKSAAKLLAAEVKDKKTKEVLRKRCAIHWVTPDGFPVWQEYHKRDQARLKLTFLGQANVFMTYNKGDTKEIDAHKQESGIAPNFVHSQDGSHLRMTVVHANEVYGIDSFALIHDSFGTIPADAGNLFKAVRETMVKTYEDNDVIADFY
;
A
#
# COMPACT_ATOMS: atom_id res chain seq x y z
N VAL A 1 -19.88 -18.91 4.08
CA VAL A 1 -18.99 -17.81 3.62
C VAL A 1 -19.75 -16.50 3.80
N THR A 2 -19.20 -15.52 4.52
CA THR A 2 -19.87 -14.24 4.84
C THR A 2 -18.91 -13.06 4.61
N ARG A 3 -19.36 -11.83 4.81
CA ARG A 3 -18.51 -10.61 4.77
C ARG A 3 -17.21 -10.76 5.54
N LYS A 4 -17.22 -11.45 6.70
CA LYS A 4 -16.03 -11.62 7.54
C LYS A 4 -14.89 -12.33 6.80
N VAL A 5 -15.22 -13.31 5.96
CA VAL A 5 -14.24 -14.14 5.23
C VAL A 5 -13.50 -13.34 4.16
N THR A 6 -14.16 -12.38 3.52
CA THR A 6 -13.58 -11.60 2.42
C THR A 6 -12.99 -10.27 2.87
N LYS A 7 -13.37 -9.75 4.05
CA LYS A 7 -13.04 -8.40 4.52
C LYS A 7 -11.54 -8.07 4.44
N ARG A 8 -10.66 -8.86 5.09
CA ARG A 8 -9.21 -8.56 5.13
C ARG A 8 -8.57 -8.66 3.74
N SER A 9 -8.95 -9.67 2.97
CA SER A 9 -8.45 -9.84 1.59
C SER A 9 -8.77 -8.64 0.72
N VAL A 10 -10.04 -8.20 0.70
CA VAL A 10 -10.42 -7.04 -0.12
C VAL A 10 -9.80 -5.73 0.42
N MET A 11 -9.74 -5.54 1.74
CA MET A 11 -9.13 -4.33 2.32
C MET A 11 -7.62 -4.24 2.07
N THR A 12 -6.93 -5.37 1.87
CA THR A 12 -5.48 -5.39 1.61
C THR A 12 -5.09 -5.27 0.14
N LEU A 13 -6.08 -5.16 -0.76
CA LEU A 13 -5.86 -4.96 -2.19
C LEU A 13 -5.04 -3.70 -2.47
N ALA A 14 -5.40 -2.56 -1.84
CA ALA A 14 -4.70 -1.29 -1.98
C ALA A 14 -3.24 -1.37 -1.50
N TYR A 15 -2.94 -2.27 -0.55
CA TYR A 15 -1.58 -2.56 -0.08
C TYR A 15 -0.79 -3.51 -0.99
N GLY A 16 -1.28 -3.78 -2.20
CA GLY A 16 -0.62 -4.62 -3.18
C GLY A 16 -0.77 -6.13 -2.95
N SER A 17 -1.63 -6.54 -2.01
CA SER A 17 -1.98 -7.95 -1.82
C SER A 17 -2.71 -8.49 -3.05
N LYS A 18 -2.32 -9.70 -3.48
CA LYS A 18 -2.90 -10.42 -4.62
C LYS A 18 -3.41 -11.79 -4.16
N GLU A 19 -3.88 -12.62 -5.10
CA GLU A 19 -4.30 -14.01 -4.86
C GLU A 19 -3.37 -14.79 -3.90
N PHE A 20 -2.05 -14.68 -4.09
CA PHE A 20 -1.08 -15.34 -3.20
C PHE A 20 -1.17 -14.85 -1.74
N GLY A 21 -1.31 -13.54 -1.52
CA GLY A 21 -1.49 -12.96 -0.19
C GLY A 21 -2.85 -13.31 0.42
N PHE A 22 -3.90 -13.36 -0.40
CA PHE A 22 -5.25 -13.74 0.04
C PHE A 22 -5.28 -15.16 0.57
N ARG A 23 -4.52 -16.09 -0.03
CA ARG A 23 -4.42 -17.46 0.47
C ARG A 23 -3.96 -17.50 1.93
N GLN A 24 -2.90 -16.76 2.25
CA GLN A 24 -2.37 -16.73 3.61
C GLN A 24 -3.36 -16.08 4.59
N GLN A 25 -4.01 -14.99 4.17
CA GLN A 25 -5.00 -14.30 5.00
C GLN A 25 -6.25 -15.15 5.28
N VAL A 26 -6.79 -15.83 4.26
CA VAL A 26 -7.94 -16.74 4.44
C VAL A 26 -7.56 -17.89 5.36
N LEU A 27 -6.33 -18.40 5.22
CA LEU A 27 -5.82 -19.47 6.05
C LEU A 27 -5.72 -19.04 7.52
N GLU A 28 -5.10 -17.90 7.80
CA GLU A 28 -4.91 -17.37 9.16
C GLU A 28 -6.18 -16.82 9.82
N ASP A 29 -7.06 -16.15 9.07
CA ASP A 29 -8.22 -15.46 9.65
C ASP A 29 -9.46 -16.34 9.78
N THR A 30 -9.58 -17.35 8.91
CA THR A 30 -10.80 -18.14 8.77
C THR A 30 -10.57 -19.62 8.99
N VAL A 31 -9.62 -20.22 8.27
CA VAL A 31 -9.45 -21.68 8.26
C VAL A 31 -8.78 -22.16 9.55
N GLN A 32 -7.64 -21.60 9.94
CA GLN A 32 -6.92 -21.97 11.17
C GLN A 32 -7.78 -21.75 12.42
N PRO A 33 -8.40 -20.57 12.65
CA PRO A 33 -9.23 -20.36 13.83
C PRO A 33 -10.45 -21.28 13.88
N ALA A 34 -11.04 -21.63 12.72
CA ALA A 34 -12.14 -22.59 12.69
C ALA A 34 -11.66 -24.00 13.11
N ILE A 35 -10.49 -24.44 12.64
CA ILE A 35 -9.89 -25.72 13.03
C ILE A 35 -9.55 -25.72 14.52
N ASP A 36 -8.89 -24.68 15.01
CA ASP A 36 -8.46 -24.55 16.40
C ASP A 36 -9.65 -24.51 17.37
N ASN A 37 -10.77 -23.92 16.96
CA ASN A 37 -12.01 -23.89 17.73
C ASN A 37 -12.88 -25.16 17.58
N GLY A 38 -12.43 -26.16 16.80
CA GLY A 38 -13.14 -27.42 16.58
C GLY A 38 -14.31 -27.37 15.59
N GLU A 39 -14.60 -26.21 15.00
CA GLU A 39 -15.67 -26.04 14.00
C GLU A 39 -15.21 -26.31 12.56
N GLY A 40 -13.90 -26.44 12.33
CA GLY A 40 -13.24 -26.49 11.02
C GLY A 40 -13.08 -27.87 10.39
N LEU A 41 -13.81 -28.90 10.86
CA LEU A 41 -13.64 -30.30 10.43
C LEU A 41 -13.82 -30.51 8.91
N MET A 42 -14.54 -29.61 8.24
CA MET A 42 -14.71 -29.63 6.77
C MET A 42 -13.41 -29.33 6.00
N PHE A 43 -12.41 -28.71 6.64
CA PHE A 43 -11.15 -28.34 6.00
C PHE A 43 -10.11 -29.47 6.11
N THR A 44 -10.36 -30.61 5.45
CA THR A 44 -9.43 -31.75 5.41
C THR A 44 -8.04 -31.39 4.85
N HIS A 45 -8.01 -30.49 3.87
CA HIS A 45 -6.79 -29.95 3.27
C HIS A 45 -6.81 -28.41 3.34
N PRO A 46 -6.46 -27.80 4.49
CA PRO A 46 -6.69 -26.38 4.76
C PRO A 46 -5.97 -25.46 3.76
N ASN A 47 -4.76 -25.84 3.35
CA ASN A 47 -3.98 -25.13 2.33
C ASN A 47 -4.68 -25.06 0.97
N GLN A 48 -5.33 -26.15 0.55
CA GLN A 48 -6.02 -26.22 -0.73
C GLN A 48 -7.33 -25.43 -0.68
N ALA A 49 -8.07 -25.54 0.42
CA ALA A 49 -9.30 -24.77 0.65
C ALA A 49 -9.04 -23.26 0.65
N ALA A 50 -7.98 -22.81 1.35
CA ALA A 50 -7.58 -21.40 1.36
C ALA A 50 -7.12 -20.92 -0.03
N GLY A 51 -6.38 -21.73 -0.78
CA GLY A 51 -5.97 -21.41 -2.15
C GLY A 51 -7.16 -21.26 -3.09
N TYR A 52 -8.14 -22.16 -2.99
CA TYR A 52 -9.36 -22.09 -3.80
C TYR A 52 -10.19 -20.84 -3.47
N MET A 53 -10.40 -20.55 -2.19
CA MET A 53 -11.11 -19.35 -1.76
C MET A 53 -10.39 -18.07 -2.19
N ALA A 54 -9.07 -18.02 -2.08
CA ALA A 54 -8.27 -16.88 -2.51
C ALA A 54 -8.45 -16.56 -4.00
N LYS A 55 -8.49 -17.59 -4.85
CA LYS A 55 -8.78 -17.45 -6.27
C LYS A 55 -10.18 -16.87 -6.51
N LEU A 56 -11.21 -17.41 -5.85
CA LEU A 56 -12.58 -16.89 -5.98
C LEU A 56 -12.70 -15.43 -5.54
N ILE A 57 -12.04 -15.04 -4.44
CA ILE A 57 -12.01 -13.65 -3.98
C ILE A 57 -11.30 -12.77 -5.02
N TRP A 58 -10.15 -13.21 -5.55
CA TRP A 58 -9.40 -12.47 -6.56
C TRP A 58 -10.20 -12.27 -7.84
N ASP A 59 -10.83 -13.32 -8.35
CA ASP A 59 -11.66 -13.27 -9.55
C ASP A 59 -12.84 -12.31 -9.35
N ALA A 60 -13.51 -12.38 -8.19
CA ALA A 60 -14.61 -11.49 -7.85
C ALA A 60 -14.19 -10.02 -7.69
N VAL A 61 -13.07 -9.76 -7.03
CA VAL A 61 -12.54 -8.40 -6.83
C VAL A 61 -12.14 -7.77 -8.16
N THR A 62 -11.49 -8.56 -9.04
CA THR A 62 -11.03 -8.08 -10.35
C THR A 62 -12.17 -7.58 -11.21
N VAL A 63 -13.34 -8.22 -11.15
CA VAL A 63 -14.53 -7.75 -11.88
C VAL A 63 -15.32 -6.66 -11.15
N THR A 64 -15.14 -6.52 -9.83
CA THR A 64 -15.86 -5.53 -9.01
C THR A 64 -15.20 -4.14 -9.06
N VAL A 65 -13.87 -4.08 -8.97
CA VAL A 65 -13.10 -2.82 -8.90
C VAL A 65 -12.04 -2.76 -10.01
N VAL A 66 -12.50 -2.90 -11.26
CA VAL A 66 -11.67 -2.96 -12.48
C VAL A 66 -10.68 -1.79 -12.53
N ALA A 67 -11.17 -0.55 -12.37
CA ALA A 67 -10.34 0.65 -12.44
C ALA A 67 -9.20 0.65 -11.41
N ALA A 68 -9.44 0.16 -10.20
CA ALA A 68 -8.40 0.05 -9.17
C ALA A 68 -7.32 -0.95 -9.59
N VAL A 69 -7.72 -2.12 -10.12
CA VAL A 69 -6.77 -3.15 -10.58
C VAL A 69 -5.93 -2.65 -11.75
N GLU A 70 -6.56 -1.98 -12.72
CA GLU A 70 -5.88 -1.40 -13.88
C GLU A 70 -4.88 -0.32 -13.48
N ALA A 71 -5.29 0.66 -12.67
CA ALA A 71 -4.41 1.73 -12.20
C ALA A 71 -3.22 1.18 -11.39
N MET A 72 -3.45 0.21 -10.51
CA MET A 72 -2.36 -0.45 -9.77
C MET A 72 -1.37 -1.15 -10.70
N ASN A 73 -1.85 -1.83 -11.74
CA ASN A 73 -0.97 -2.52 -12.70
C ASN A 73 -0.19 -1.54 -13.57
N TRP A 74 -0.80 -0.41 -13.95
CA TRP A 74 -0.12 0.67 -14.66
C TRP A 74 1.02 1.26 -13.82
N LEU A 75 0.73 1.64 -12.57
CA LEU A 75 1.74 2.16 -11.62
C LEU A 75 2.89 1.17 -11.39
N LYS A 76 2.57 -0.13 -11.22
CA LYS A 76 3.58 -1.19 -11.08
C LYS A 76 4.47 -1.31 -12.32
N SER A 77 3.88 -1.17 -13.51
CA SER A 77 4.63 -1.22 -14.77
C SER A 77 5.59 -0.04 -14.90
N ALA A 78 5.15 1.17 -14.57
CA ALA A 78 6.01 2.35 -14.55
C ALA A 78 7.16 2.21 -13.53
N ALA A 79 6.84 1.79 -12.29
CA ALA A 79 7.83 1.56 -11.25
C ALA A 79 8.87 0.50 -11.64
N LYS A 80 8.42 -0.59 -12.26
CA LYS A 80 9.30 -1.67 -12.75
C LYS A 80 10.28 -1.15 -13.79
N LEU A 81 9.81 -0.31 -14.72
CA LEU A 81 10.67 0.29 -15.72
C LEU A 81 11.68 1.24 -15.10
N LEU A 82 11.28 2.15 -14.20
CA LEU A 82 12.19 3.10 -13.54
C LEU A 82 13.23 2.41 -12.64
N ALA A 83 12.83 1.36 -11.95
CA ALA A 83 13.71 0.60 -11.07
C ALA A 83 14.59 -0.43 -11.81
N ALA A 84 14.34 -0.66 -13.10
CA ALA A 84 15.19 -1.52 -13.92
C ALA A 84 16.49 -0.80 -14.33
N GLU A 85 17.59 -1.53 -14.19
CA GLU A 85 18.88 -1.13 -14.74
C GLU A 85 18.94 -1.51 -16.22
N VAL A 86 19.06 -0.53 -17.09
CA VAL A 86 19.08 -0.73 -18.53
C VAL A 86 20.51 -1.01 -18.96
N LYS A 87 20.75 -2.23 -19.47
CA LYS A 87 22.05 -2.67 -19.98
C LYS A 87 21.96 -2.99 -21.46
N ASP A 88 22.98 -2.60 -22.21
CA ASP A 88 23.16 -3.07 -23.57
C ASP A 88 23.45 -4.58 -23.56
N LYS A 89 22.78 -5.34 -24.45
CA LYS A 89 22.93 -6.81 -24.50
C LYS A 89 24.31 -7.27 -25.00
N LYS A 90 24.98 -6.47 -25.83
CA LYS A 90 26.26 -6.77 -26.46
C LYS A 90 27.42 -6.24 -25.63
N THR A 91 27.39 -4.96 -25.23
CA THR A 91 28.49 -4.33 -24.51
C THR A 91 28.39 -4.49 -22.99
N LYS A 92 27.23 -4.90 -22.47
CA LYS A 92 26.90 -4.95 -21.02
C LYS A 92 27.06 -3.61 -20.31
N GLU A 93 27.20 -2.52 -21.04
CA GLU A 93 27.30 -1.18 -20.50
C GLU A 93 25.95 -0.74 -19.93
N VAL A 94 25.99 -0.04 -18.80
CA VAL A 94 24.78 0.49 -18.16
C VAL A 94 24.39 1.79 -18.84
N LEU A 95 23.38 1.71 -19.70
CA LEU A 95 22.81 2.87 -20.41
C LEU A 95 22.03 3.77 -19.46
N ARG A 96 21.32 3.17 -18.50
CA ARG A 96 20.59 3.91 -17.46
C ARG A 96 20.60 3.13 -16.16
N LYS A 97 21.02 3.80 -15.09
CA LYS A 97 20.95 3.26 -13.73
C LYS A 97 19.49 3.20 -13.26
N ARG A 98 19.27 2.49 -12.14
CA ARG A 98 17.98 2.48 -11.44
C ARG A 98 17.67 3.90 -10.94
N CYS A 99 16.43 4.32 -11.09
CA CYS A 99 15.95 5.63 -10.65
C CYS A 99 14.95 5.47 -9.51
N ALA A 100 14.93 6.47 -8.61
CA ALA A 100 13.82 6.66 -7.69
C ALA A 100 12.57 7.09 -8.46
N ILE A 101 11.41 6.88 -7.85
CA ILE A 101 10.12 7.30 -8.42
C ILE A 101 9.72 8.60 -7.71
N HIS A 102 9.28 9.58 -8.47
CA HIS A 102 8.89 10.89 -7.95
C HIS A 102 7.54 11.30 -8.53
N TRP A 103 6.70 11.94 -7.71
CA TRP A 103 5.48 12.59 -8.15
C TRP A 103 5.11 13.73 -7.20
N VAL A 104 4.18 14.58 -7.63
CA VAL A 104 3.64 15.67 -6.83
C VAL A 104 2.14 15.42 -6.65
N THR A 105 1.65 15.64 -5.43
CA THR A 105 0.22 15.51 -5.12
C THR A 105 -0.53 16.80 -5.47
N PRO A 106 -1.87 16.77 -5.61
CA PRO A 106 -2.67 17.93 -6.05
C PRO A 106 -2.52 19.21 -5.23
N ASP A 107 -2.20 19.10 -3.93
CA ASP A 107 -1.90 20.25 -3.08
C ASP A 107 -0.43 20.70 -3.11
N GLY A 108 0.36 20.16 -4.04
CA GLY A 108 1.74 20.56 -4.30
C GLY A 108 2.79 19.86 -3.45
N PHE A 109 2.44 18.83 -2.66
CA PHE A 109 3.43 18.11 -1.85
C PHE A 109 4.22 17.10 -2.72
N PRO A 110 5.56 17.23 -2.84
CA PRO A 110 6.39 16.32 -3.62
C PRO A 110 6.74 15.05 -2.83
N VAL A 111 6.73 13.91 -3.50
CA VAL A 111 6.98 12.59 -2.92
C VAL A 111 8.07 11.87 -3.70
N TRP A 112 9.04 11.31 -2.98
CA TRP A 112 10.06 10.42 -3.54
C TRP A 112 9.95 9.03 -2.92
N GLN A 113 9.84 8.00 -3.77
CA GLN A 113 9.93 6.62 -3.37
C GLN A 113 11.30 6.05 -3.78
N GLU A 114 12.17 5.86 -2.79
CA GLU A 114 13.53 5.33 -2.95
C GLU A 114 13.82 4.16 -2.00
N TYR A 115 13.18 3.01 -2.25
CA TYR A 115 13.53 1.81 -1.49
C TYR A 115 14.94 1.35 -1.84
N HIS A 116 15.78 1.26 -0.82
CA HIS A 116 17.15 0.78 -0.93
C HIS A 116 17.28 -0.64 -0.37
N LYS A 117 18.27 -1.39 -0.89
CA LYS A 117 18.69 -2.63 -0.25
C LYS A 117 19.37 -2.31 1.06
N ARG A 118 19.06 -3.07 2.09
CA ARG A 118 19.66 -2.90 3.42
C ARG A 118 21.07 -3.46 3.44
N ASP A 119 22.01 -2.71 4.01
CA ASP A 119 23.31 -3.25 4.38
C ASP A 119 23.17 -3.93 5.74
N GLN A 120 23.42 -5.24 5.78
CA GLN A 120 23.29 -6.04 7.00
C GLN A 120 24.65 -6.55 7.44
N ALA A 121 24.87 -6.50 8.75
CA ALA A 121 26.04 -7.11 9.35
C ALA A 121 25.65 -7.98 10.54
N ARG A 122 26.53 -8.93 10.85
CA ARG A 122 26.34 -9.90 11.92
C ARG A 122 27.34 -9.63 13.03
N LEU A 123 26.84 -9.31 14.21
CA LEU A 123 27.65 -9.21 15.42
C LEU A 123 27.63 -10.56 16.12
N LYS A 124 28.82 -11.06 16.44
CA LYS A 124 28.99 -12.20 17.35
C LYS A 124 29.33 -11.63 18.72
N LEU A 125 28.45 -11.84 19.68
CA LEU A 125 28.66 -11.48 21.08
C LEU A 125 28.73 -12.74 21.92
N THR A 126 29.75 -12.87 22.75
CA THR A 126 29.78 -13.92 23.77
C THR A 126 28.94 -13.46 24.95
N PHE A 127 27.77 -14.04 25.14
CA PHE A 127 26.87 -13.74 26.24
C PHE A 127 27.32 -14.49 27.50
N LEU A 128 27.74 -13.74 28.51
CA LEU A 128 28.17 -14.24 29.83
C LEU A 128 29.26 -15.33 29.79
N GLY A 129 30.06 -15.39 28.72
CA GLY A 129 31.08 -16.44 28.55
C GLY A 129 30.52 -17.84 28.25
N GLN A 130 29.18 -18.01 28.16
CA GLN A 130 28.51 -19.30 28.08
C GLN A 130 27.96 -19.61 26.70
N ALA A 131 27.51 -18.59 25.96
CA ALA A 131 26.89 -18.78 24.66
C ALA A 131 27.33 -17.71 23.67
N ASN A 132 27.44 -18.08 22.40
CA ASN A 132 27.60 -17.11 21.32
C ASN A 132 26.21 -16.67 20.85
N VAL A 133 25.89 -15.40 21.04
CA VAL A 133 24.71 -14.76 20.46
C VAL A 133 25.12 -14.09 19.16
N PHE A 134 24.39 -14.39 18.10
CA PHE A 134 24.59 -13.76 16.80
C PHE A 134 23.42 -12.83 16.50
N MET A 135 23.69 -11.53 16.42
CA MET A 135 22.68 -10.54 16.07
C MET A 135 22.93 -10.01 14.68
N THR A 136 21.90 -10.06 13.82
CA THR A 136 21.91 -9.35 12.55
C THR A 136 21.32 -7.96 12.77
N TYR A 137 22.05 -6.93 12.36
CA TYR A 137 21.57 -5.54 12.43
C TYR A 137 21.72 -4.87 11.07
N ASN A 138 20.83 -3.91 10.80
CA ASN A 138 20.93 -3.09 9.60
C ASN A 138 21.90 -1.95 9.88
N LYS A 139 22.99 -1.86 9.12
CA LYS A 139 23.95 -0.75 9.17
C LYS A 139 23.42 0.53 8.54
N GLY A 140 22.29 0.43 7.84
CA GLY A 140 21.67 1.49 7.07
C GLY A 140 21.25 0.97 5.70
N ASP A 141 20.98 1.91 4.80
CA ASP A 141 20.62 1.61 3.42
C ASP A 141 21.85 1.69 2.52
N THR A 142 21.97 0.74 1.60
CA THR A 142 22.96 0.81 0.52
C THR A 142 22.53 1.85 -0.51
N LYS A 143 23.45 2.29 -1.37
CA LYS A 143 23.08 3.12 -2.53
C LYS A 143 22.31 2.36 -3.62
N GLU A 144 22.15 1.04 -3.49
CA GLU A 144 21.47 0.23 -4.50
C GLU A 144 19.95 0.23 -4.26
N ILE A 145 19.18 0.62 -5.27
CA ILE A 145 17.71 0.58 -5.22
C ILE A 145 17.20 -0.87 -5.24
N ASP A 146 16.28 -1.18 -4.33
CA ASP A 146 15.53 -2.43 -4.26
C ASP A 146 14.34 -2.38 -5.23
N ALA A 147 14.57 -2.84 -6.47
CA ALA A 147 13.56 -2.80 -7.53
C ALA A 147 12.29 -3.58 -7.21
N HIS A 148 12.38 -4.67 -6.43
CA HIS A 148 11.20 -5.44 -6.06
C HIS A 148 10.32 -4.64 -5.10
N LYS A 149 10.93 -4.01 -4.09
CA LYS A 149 10.18 -3.14 -3.16
C LYS A 149 9.60 -1.93 -3.87
N GLN A 150 10.34 -1.32 -4.80
CA GLN A 150 9.83 -0.23 -5.63
C GLN A 150 8.57 -0.61 -6.40
N GLU A 151 8.57 -1.76 -7.09
CA GLU A 151 7.40 -2.26 -7.81
C GLU A 151 6.25 -2.57 -6.85
N SER A 152 6.50 -3.25 -5.73
CA SER A 152 5.42 -3.65 -4.82
C SER A 152 4.79 -2.49 -4.05
N GLY A 153 5.55 -1.42 -3.76
CA GLY A 153 5.14 -0.30 -2.92
C GLY A 153 4.48 0.86 -3.66
N ILE A 154 4.65 0.98 -4.98
CA ILE A 154 4.20 2.17 -5.71
C ILE A 154 2.68 2.42 -5.61
N ALA A 155 1.87 1.37 -5.80
CA ALA A 155 0.42 1.49 -5.76
C ALA A 155 -0.11 1.99 -4.41
N PRO A 156 0.23 1.35 -3.26
CA PRO A 156 -0.21 1.85 -1.96
C PRO A 156 0.34 3.25 -1.64
N ASN A 157 1.62 3.50 -1.90
CA ASN A 157 2.21 4.79 -1.57
C ASN A 157 1.61 5.93 -2.39
N PHE A 158 1.29 5.66 -3.66
CA PHE A 158 0.59 6.63 -4.50
C PHE A 158 -0.77 6.98 -3.90
N VAL A 159 -1.64 5.99 -3.62
CA VAL A 159 -2.98 6.24 -3.05
C VAL A 159 -2.90 6.94 -1.70
N HIS A 160 -1.98 6.54 -0.81
CA HIS A 160 -1.76 7.24 0.48
C HIS A 160 -1.26 8.67 0.34
N SER A 161 -0.51 8.98 -0.73
CA SER A 161 -0.14 10.37 -0.97
C SER A 161 -1.34 11.20 -1.43
N GLN A 162 -2.22 10.60 -2.23
CA GLN A 162 -3.44 11.25 -2.74
C GLN A 162 -4.47 11.45 -1.62
N ASP A 163 -4.69 10.45 -0.75
CA ASP A 163 -5.60 10.60 0.40
C ASP A 163 -5.06 11.62 1.42
N GLY A 164 -3.74 11.66 1.63
CA GLY A 164 -3.10 12.66 2.47
C GLY A 164 -3.26 14.09 1.90
N SER A 165 -3.17 14.24 0.58
CA SER A 165 -3.45 15.50 -0.11
C SER A 165 -4.90 15.92 0.05
N HIS A 166 -5.83 14.99 -0.17
CA HIS A 166 -7.26 15.20 0.04
C HIS A 166 -7.57 15.63 1.49
N LEU A 167 -6.92 15.02 2.49
CA LEU A 167 -7.07 15.43 3.88
C LEU A 167 -6.62 16.88 4.09
N ARG A 168 -5.42 17.25 3.61
CA ARG A 168 -4.88 18.61 3.79
C ARG A 168 -5.75 19.65 3.11
N MET A 169 -6.19 19.38 1.87
CA MET A 169 -7.11 20.26 1.15
C MET A 169 -8.45 20.41 1.86
N THR A 170 -8.98 19.31 2.43
CA THR A 170 -10.23 19.33 3.19
C THR A 170 -10.13 20.20 4.43
N VAL A 171 -9.02 20.12 5.18
CA VAL A 171 -8.80 20.97 6.36
C VAL A 171 -8.79 22.45 5.98
N VAL A 172 -8.03 22.80 4.93
CA VAL A 172 -7.95 24.19 4.44
C VAL A 172 -9.33 24.68 3.97
N HIS A 173 -9.99 23.92 3.09
CA HIS A 173 -11.31 24.29 2.55
C HIS A 173 -12.36 24.41 3.65
N ALA A 174 -12.37 23.48 4.61
CA ALA A 174 -13.33 23.51 5.71
C ALA A 174 -13.10 24.71 6.66
N ASN A 175 -11.85 25.10 6.87
CA ASN A 175 -11.52 26.29 7.65
C ASN A 175 -11.92 27.58 6.90
N GLU A 176 -11.53 27.72 5.64
CA GLU A 176 -11.73 28.96 4.88
C GLU A 176 -13.19 29.21 4.51
N VAL A 177 -13.93 28.18 4.09
CA VAL A 177 -15.31 28.32 3.59
C VAL A 177 -16.34 28.25 4.72
N TYR A 178 -16.09 27.41 5.72
CA TYR A 178 -17.07 27.12 6.77
C TYR A 178 -16.65 27.60 8.16
N GLY A 179 -15.43 28.10 8.33
CA GLY A 179 -14.94 28.62 9.61
C GLY A 179 -14.58 27.55 10.64
N ILE A 180 -14.40 26.29 10.23
CA ILE A 180 -14.09 25.19 11.16
C ILE A 180 -12.65 25.30 11.63
N ASP A 181 -12.42 25.36 12.95
CA ASP A 181 -11.09 25.54 13.55
C ASP A 181 -10.52 24.28 14.21
N SER A 182 -11.40 23.35 14.60
CA SER A 182 -11.07 22.19 15.40
C SER A 182 -11.27 20.91 14.62
N PHE A 183 -10.19 20.15 14.44
CA PHE A 183 -10.18 18.93 13.63
C PHE A 183 -9.64 17.73 14.41
N ALA A 184 -10.31 16.59 14.29
CA ALA A 184 -9.84 15.28 14.71
C ALA A 184 -9.58 14.43 13.46
N LEU A 185 -8.31 14.25 13.11
CA LEU A 185 -7.88 13.68 11.84
C LEU A 185 -7.18 12.33 12.06
N ILE A 186 -7.64 11.29 11.37
CA ILE A 186 -7.02 9.97 11.38
C ILE A 186 -7.04 9.45 9.94
N HIS A 187 -6.05 9.85 9.13
CA HIS A 187 -5.93 9.48 7.72
C HIS A 187 -7.21 9.72 6.91
N ASP A 188 -8.03 8.69 6.69
CA ASP A 188 -9.29 8.73 5.95
C ASP A 188 -10.51 9.13 6.82
N SER A 189 -10.30 9.41 8.11
CA SER A 189 -11.34 9.82 9.05
C SER A 189 -11.21 11.29 9.46
N PHE A 190 -12.32 12.01 9.31
CA PHE A 190 -12.46 13.44 9.56
C PHE A 190 -13.49 13.69 10.66
N GLY A 191 -13.09 14.38 11.73
CA GLY A 191 -13.96 14.74 12.84
C GLY A 191 -13.84 16.21 13.24
N THR A 192 -14.90 16.73 13.82
CA THR A 192 -14.97 18.07 14.44
C THR A 192 -16.07 18.06 15.51
N ILE A 193 -16.34 19.19 16.14
CA ILE A 193 -17.42 19.34 17.12
C ILE A 193 -18.81 19.15 16.46
N PRO A 194 -19.85 18.74 17.20
CA PRO A 194 -21.17 18.48 16.61
C PRO A 194 -21.79 19.67 15.86
N ALA A 195 -21.48 20.91 16.27
CA ALA A 195 -21.98 22.13 15.62
C ALA A 195 -21.47 22.27 14.17
N ASP A 196 -20.24 21.84 13.90
CA ASP A 196 -19.57 22.01 12.61
C ASP A 196 -19.63 20.75 11.73
N ALA A 197 -20.09 19.63 12.29
CA ALA A 197 -20.10 18.33 11.63
C ALA A 197 -20.87 18.35 10.29
N GLY A 198 -21.98 19.09 10.21
CA GLY A 198 -22.75 19.25 8.98
C GLY A 198 -21.98 19.96 7.87
N ASN A 199 -21.14 20.93 8.22
CA ASN A 199 -20.29 21.65 7.27
C ASN A 199 -19.06 20.83 6.87
N LEU A 200 -18.39 20.17 7.83
CA LEU A 200 -17.27 19.27 7.53
C LEU A 200 -17.71 18.14 6.59
N PHE A 201 -18.92 17.61 6.78
CA PHE A 201 -19.50 16.60 5.90
C PHE A 201 -19.63 17.05 4.45
N LYS A 202 -19.92 18.34 4.21
CA LYS A 202 -19.94 18.93 2.86
C LYS A 202 -18.53 19.16 2.34
N ALA A 203 -17.68 19.77 3.16
CA ALA A 203 -16.31 20.13 2.80
C ALA A 203 -15.51 18.93 2.24
N VAL A 204 -15.57 17.77 2.90
CA VAL A 204 -14.90 16.53 2.43
C VAL A 204 -15.36 16.13 1.01
N ARG A 205 -16.63 16.31 0.66
CA ARG A 205 -17.15 15.93 -0.66
C ARG A 205 -16.77 16.94 -1.72
N GLU A 206 -16.84 18.22 -1.38
CA GLU A 206 -16.50 19.33 -2.27
C GLU A 206 -15.03 19.26 -2.69
N THR A 207 -14.13 19.02 -1.73
CA THR A 207 -12.70 18.87 -2.04
C THR A 207 -12.43 17.62 -2.86
N MET A 208 -13.09 16.49 -2.57
CA MET A 208 -12.91 15.26 -3.34
C MET A 208 -13.30 15.47 -4.81
N VAL A 209 -14.46 16.08 -5.06
CA VAL A 209 -14.95 16.35 -6.42
C VAL A 209 -14.02 17.33 -7.12
N LYS A 210 -13.75 18.49 -6.50
CA LYS A 210 -12.92 19.53 -7.10
C LYS A 210 -11.53 19.00 -7.49
N THR A 211 -10.86 18.27 -6.59
CA THR A 211 -9.52 17.74 -6.86
C THR A 211 -9.49 16.85 -8.11
N TYR A 212 -10.45 15.95 -8.27
CA TYR A 212 -10.44 14.99 -9.39
C TYR A 212 -11.19 15.47 -10.65
N GLU A 213 -11.91 16.60 -10.59
CA GLU A 213 -12.35 17.34 -11.77
C GLU A 213 -11.22 18.18 -12.38
N ASP A 214 -10.37 18.76 -11.53
CA ASP A 214 -9.32 19.69 -11.95
C ASP A 214 -7.98 19.00 -12.29
N ASN A 215 -7.75 17.75 -11.85
CA ASN A 215 -6.46 17.06 -11.98
C ASN A 215 -6.63 15.62 -12.50
N ASP A 216 -5.81 15.25 -13.48
CA ASP A 216 -5.62 13.85 -13.90
C ASP A 216 -4.32 13.31 -13.30
N VAL A 217 -4.42 12.78 -12.08
CA VAL A 217 -3.26 12.34 -11.29
C VAL A 217 -2.46 11.21 -11.92
N ILE A 218 -3.04 10.45 -12.87
CA ILE A 218 -2.32 9.40 -13.60
C ILE A 218 -1.57 10.00 -14.78
N ALA A 219 -2.17 10.94 -15.50
CA ALA A 219 -1.50 11.68 -16.56
C ALA A 219 -0.37 12.57 -16.01
N ASP A 220 -0.58 13.24 -14.88
CA ASP A 220 0.42 14.09 -14.23
C ASP A 220 1.62 13.28 -13.69
N PHE A 221 1.42 11.99 -13.43
CA PHE A 221 2.48 11.07 -13.03
C PHE A 221 3.37 10.63 -14.21
N TYR A 222 2.84 10.63 -15.44
CA TYR A 222 3.51 10.12 -16.64
C TYR A 222 4.59 11.07 -17.18
#